data_AF-W6MV32-F1
#
_entry.id   AF-W6MV32-F1
#
_cell.length_a   1.000
_cell.length_b   1.000
_cell.length_c   1.000
_cell.angle_alpha   90.00
_cell.angle_beta   90.00
_cell.angle_gamma   90.00
#
_symmetry.space_group_name_H-M   'P 1'
#
loop_
_entity.id
_entity.type
_entity.pdbx_description
1 polymer ?
#
loop_
_entity_poly.entity_id
_entity_poly.type
_entity_poly.pdbx_seq_one_letter_code
_entity_poly.pdbx_strand_id
1 'polypeptide(L)'
;MNEIGLDPGIDHLYAVKTIDEVHKVGGKIKSFLSYCGGLPAPEDSDNPLGYKFSWSSRGVLLALRNSAKYWKDGKVVSIESQDLMKSAKPYFIFPGYALVCYPNRDSTTYKELYNIPEAETVIRGTLRFQGFPEFVKVLVDIGFLKDEENDLFKESAPWNETVAKYIGAASSSEADIVAKISSSTQFVSEDDKERILAGFKWLGLFSDTKTTPRGNPLDTLCATLEEKMQYEEGERDLVILQHKFGIEWADGTTETRTSTLVDYGVPGGYSSMAKTVGVPCAVASQRILAGELVSEPGLYAPMTPEINDPIMKTLKDEYNIYLVEKTL
;
A
#
# COMPACT_ATOMS: atom_id res chain seq x y z
N MET A 1 -12.03 -14.06 -15.44
CA MET A 1 -11.88 -12.63 -15.14
C MET A 1 -10.99 -12.52 -13.91
N ASN A 2 -9.92 -11.74 -14.00
CA ASN A 2 -8.94 -11.52 -12.94
C ASN A 2 -8.84 -10.01 -12.66
N GLU A 3 -8.05 -9.63 -11.66
CA GLU A 3 -7.70 -8.22 -11.41
C GLU A 3 -8.94 -7.31 -11.31
N ILE A 4 -9.96 -7.75 -10.56
CA ILE A 4 -11.25 -7.07 -10.43
C ILE A 4 -11.66 -6.89 -8.96
N GLY A 5 -10.70 -6.49 -8.12
CA GLY A 5 -10.93 -6.05 -6.74
C GLY A 5 -10.85 -4.52 -6.62
N LEU A 6 -10.00 -4.05 -5.70
CA LEU A 6 -9.67 -2.62 -5.53
C LEU A 6 -8.42 -2.23 -6.34
N ASP A 7 -7.29 -2.85 -5.99
CA ASP A 7 -5.97 -2.64 -6.57
C ASP A 7 -5.22 -4.00 -6.51
N PRO A 8 -5.25 -4.81 -7.60
CA PRO A 8 -5.80 -4.48 -8.92
C PRO A 8 -7.34 -4.68 -9.05
N GLY A 9 -8.01 -3.73 -9.71
CA GLY A 9 -9.45 -3.75 -10.01
C GLY A 9 -10.03 -2.38 -10.34
N ILE A 10 -10.68 -1.75 -9.36
CA ILE A 10 -11.23 -0.38 -9.50
C ILE A 10 -10.19 0.59 -10.08
N ASP A 11 -8.93 0.45 -9.70
CA ASP A 11 -7.83 1.26 -10.23
C ASP A 11 -7.66 1.11 -11.76
N HIS A 12 -7.81 -0.09 -12.32
CA HIS A 12 -7.80 -0.29 -13.77
C HIS A 12 -9.00 0.37 -14.44
N LEU A 13 -10.20 0.20 -13.86
CA LEU A 13 -11.45 0.71 -14.43
C LEU A 13 -11.34 2.21 -14.74
N TYR A 14 -10.89 2.99 -13.76
CA TYR A 14 -10.82 4.44 -13.88
C TYR A 14 -9.52 4.94 -14.51
N ALA A 15 -8.41 4.18 -14.46
CA ALA A 15 -7.24 4.49 -15.26
C ALA A 15 -7.55 4.38 -16.76
N VAL A 16 -8.08 3.23 -17.19
CA VAL A 16 -8.43 2.97 -18.60
C VAL A 16 -9.47 3.98 -19.09
N LYS A 17 -10.50 4.27 -18.29
CA LYS A 17 -11.53 5.26 -18.63
C LYS A 17 -10.93 6.62 -19.01
N THR A 18 -10.13 7.22 -18.12
CA THR A 18 -9.59 8.56 -18.38
C THR A 18 -8.59 8.56 -19.53
N ILE A 19 -7.77 7.51 -19.66
CA ILE A 19 -6.80 7.37 -20.76
C ILE A 19 -7.52 7.31 -22.11
N ASP A 20 -8.54 6.45 -22.22
CA ASP A 20 -9.36 6.30 -23.42
C ASP A 20 -10.06 7.61 -23.80
N GLU A 21 -10.64 8.32 -22.84
CA GLU A 21 -11.25 9.64 -23.07
C GLU A 21 -10.27 10.67 -23.63
N VAL A 22 -9.04 10.70 -23.10
CA VAL A 22 -7.99 11.62 -23.55
C VAL A 22 -7.54 11.26 -24.97
N HIS A 23 -7.27 9.98 -25.24
CA HIS A 23 -6.83 9.52 -26.55
C HIS A 23 -7.88 9.71 -27.64
N LYS A 24 -9.17 9.52 -27.33
CA LYS A 24 -10.30 9.70 -28.27
C LYS A 24 -10.38 11.10 -28.87
N VAL A 25 -9.90 12.11 -28.16
CA VAL A 25 -9.88 13.51 -28.63
C VAL A 25 -8.47 13.97 -29.06
N GLY A 26 -7.54 13.02 -29.26
CA GLY A 26 -6.19 13.29 -29.73
C GLY A 26 -5.24 13.87 -28.69
N GLY A 27 -5.61 13.81 -27.39
CA GLY A 27 -4.71 14.14 -26.30
C GLY A 27 -3.68 13.04 -26.02
N LYS A 28 -2.69 13.36 -25.20
CA LYS A 28 -1.58 12.48 -24.80
C LYS A 28 -1.47 12.41 -23.29
N ILE A 29 -1.22 11.21 -22.76
CA ILE A 29 -0.92 11.02 -21.35
C ILE A 29 0.59 11.17 -21.16
N LYS A 30 1.03 12.35 -20.72
CA LYS A 30 2.45 12.64 -20.45
C LYS A 30 2.91 12.09 -19.10
N SER A 31 2.01 12.01 -18.12
CA SER A 31 2.29 11.43 -16.81
C SER A 31 1.09 10.63 -16.30
N PHE A 32 1.35 9.45 -15.75
CA PHE A 32 0.37 8.64 -15.03
C PHE A 32 0.94 8.26 -13.65
N LEU A 33 0.26 8.71 -12.60
CA LEU A 33 0.53 8.32 -11.22
C LEU A 33 -0.71 7.64 -10.64
N SER A 34 -0.54 6.51 -9.95
CA SER A 34 -1.61 5.80 -9.28
C SER A 34 -1.16 5.38 -7.89
N TYR A 35 -1.82 5.90 -6.87
CA TYR A 35 -1.49 5.60 -5.49
C TYR A 35 -2.72 5.12 -4.72
N CYS A 36 -2.59 3.98 -4.05
CA CYS A 36 -3.67 3.34 -3.30
C CYS A 36 -3.20 2.97 -1.88
N GLY A 37 -4.08 3.07 -0.89
CA GLY A 37 -3.82 2.60 0.47
C GLY A 37 -5.10 2.19 1.18
N GLY A 38 -5.08 0.99 1.76
CA GLY A 38 -5.99 0.58 2.82
C GLY A 38 -5.35 0.84 4.17
N LEU A 39 -5.92 1.74 4.94
CA LEU A 39 -5.39 2.32 6.19
C LEU A 39 -6.49 2.31 7.26
N PRO A 40 -6.17 2.48 8.54
CA PRO A 40 -7.16 2.90 9.52
C PRO A 40 -7.69 4.30 9.18
N ALA A 41 -8.91 4.61 9.62
CA ALA A 41 -9.38 5.99 9.63
C ALA A 41 -8.43 6.85 10.49
N PRO A 42 -8.26 8.16 10.20
CA PRO A 42 -7.30 8.99 10.92
C PRO A 42 -7.47 8.98 12.44
N GLU A 43 -8.71 8.98 12.91
CA GLU A 43 -9.07 8.89 14.33
C GLU A 43 -8.72 7.55 14.99
N ASP A 44 -8.60 6.47 14.21
CA ASP A 44 -8.31 5.10 14.67
C ASP A 44 -6.85 4.69 14.34
N SER A 45 -6.01 5.66 13.97
CA SER A 45 -4.63 5.43 13.49
C SER A 45 -3.56 5.55 14.58
N ASP A 46 -3.93 5.72 15.85
CA ASP A 46 -2.99 5.96 16.95
C ASP A 46 -2.27 4.68 17.42
N ASN A 47 -1.35 4.20 16.59
CA ASN A 47 -0.40 3.15 16.92
C ASN A 47 0.95 3.44 16.24
N PRO A 48 2.04 2.73 16.58
CA PRO A 48 3.39 3.06 16.11
C PRO A 48 3.58 3.15 14.60
N LEU A 49 2.73 2.49 13.83
CA LEU A 49 2.78 2.43 12.37
C LEU A 49 1.69 3.27 11.70
N GLY A 50 0.70 3.80 12.42
CA GLY A 50 -0.50 4.35 11.78
C GLY A 50 -1.20 3.32 10.89
N TYR A 51 -1.16 2.04 11.27
CA TYR A 51 -1.61 0.94 10.43
C TYR A 51 -2.36 -0.11 11.24
N LYS A 52 -3.39 -0.73 10.65
CA LYS A 52 -4.10 -1.87 11.23
C LYS A 52 -4.31 -2.93 10.16
N PHE A 53 -4.19 -4.20 10.53
CA PHE A 53 -4.22 -5.30 9.58
C PHE A 53 -5.66 -5.68 9.22
N SER A 54 -6.09 -5.36 8.00
CA SER A 54 -7.34 -5.85 7.40
C SER A 54 -7.13 -7.04 6.46
N TRP A 55 -5.88 -7.48 6.29
CA TRP A 55 -5.44 -8.63 5.50
C TRP A 55 -4.08 -9.12 6.03
N SER A 56 -3.49 -10.13 5.39
CA SER A 56 -2.26 -10.80 5.87
C SER A 56 -1.13 -9.83 6.23
N SER A 57 -0.74 -9.80 7.52
CA SER A 57 0.36 -8.98 8.03
C SER A 57 1.69 -9.29 7.35
N ARG A 58 1.96 -10.58 7.12
CA ARG A 58 3.11 -11.08 6.39
C ARG A 58 3.18 -10.51 4.98
N GLY A 59 2.04 -10.46 4.28
CA GLY A 59 1.96 -9.86 2.94
C GLY A 59 2.28 -8.37 2.95
N VAL A 60 1.81 -7.63 3.96
CA VAL A 60 2.14 -6.21 4.15
C VAL A 60 3.64 -6.04 4.33
N LEU A 61 4.27 -6.78 5.24
CA LEU A 61 5.70 -6.64 5.55
C LEU A 61 6.60 -7.09 4.41
N LEU A 62 6.25 -8.19 3.72
CA LEU A 62 7.00 -8.62 2.54
C LEU A 62 6.93 -7.61 1.41
N ALA A 63 5.81 -6.92 1.24
CA ALA A 63 5.69 -5.86 0.24
C ALA A 63 6.69 -4.71 0.47
N LEU A 64 7.15 -4.52 1.72
CA LEU A 64 8.15 -3.50 2.09
C LEU A 64 9.58 -3.93 1.74
N ARG A 65 9.79 -5.20 1.33
CA ARG A 65 11.04 -5.75 0.81
C ARG A 65 11.04 -5.90 -0.71
N ASN A 66 10.01 -5.44 -1.41
CA ASN A 66 10.01 -5.49 -2.87
C ASN A 66 10.99 -4.47 -3.44
N SER A 67 11.62 -4.81 -4.57
CA SER A 67 12.18 -3.78 -5.44
C SER A 67 11.06 -3.04 -6.16
N ALA A 68 11.36 -1.84 -6.65
CA ALA A 68 10.44 -1.08 -7.47
C ALA A 68 11.10 -0.60 -8.76
N LYS A 69 10.34 -0.58 -9.84
CA LYS A 69 10.79 -0.10 -11.15
C LYS A 69 9.70 0.73 -11.80
N TYR A 70 10.02 1.90 -12.33
CA TYR A 70 9.01 2.81 -12.89
C TYR A 70 9.60 3.75 -13.94
N TRP A 71 8.75 4.43 -14.70
CA TRP A 71 9.17 5.47 -15.63
C TRP A 71 9.14 6.83 -14.96
N LYS A 72 10.20 7.61 -15.15
CA LYS A 72 10.27 9.02 -14.76
C LYS A 72 11.12 9.80 -15.75
N ASP A 73 10.61 10.93 -16.21
CA ASP A 73 11.28 11.82 -17.17
C ASP A 73 11.81 11.07 -18.42
N GLY A 74 11.01 10.11 -18.91
CA GLY A 74 11.32 9.29 -20.07
C GLY A 74 12.36 8.19 -19.83
N LYS A 75 12.80 7.97 -18.59
CA LYS A 75 13.80 6.95 -18.21
C LYS A 75 13.24 5.96 -17.21
N VAL A 76 13.74 4.74 -17.27
CA VAL A 76 13.47 3.72 -16.26
C VAL A 76 14.31 4.01 -15.02
N VAL A 77 13.65 4.08 -13.87
CA VAL A 77 14.26 4.16 -12.54
C VAL A 77 14.01 2.85 -11.81
N SER A 78 15.06 2.29 -11.22
CA SER A 78 15.00 1.09 -10.37
C SER A 78 15.37 1.46 -8.94
N ILE A 79 14.67 0.87 -7.98
CA ILE A 79 14.91 1.00 -6.53
C ILE A 79 15.08 -0.40 -5.96
N GLU A 80 16.23 -0.63 -5.35
CA GLU A 80 16.52 -1.88 -4.64
C GLU A 80 15.68 -1.99 -3.37
N SER A 81 15.37 -3.22 -2.95
CA SER A 81 14.52 -3.50 -1.78
C SER A 81 14.92 -2.74 -0.52
N GLN A 82 16.21 -2.64 -0.24
CA GLN A 82 16.77 -1.97 0.94
C GLN A 82 16.60 -0.43 0.92
N ASP A 83 16.34 0.15 -0.25
CA ASP A 83 16.21 1.59 -0.45
C ASP A 83 14.74 2.00 -0.68
N LEU A 84 13.81 1.05 -0.72
CA LEU A 84 12.40 1.33 -0.98
C LEU A 84 11.80 2.32 0.02
N MET A 85 11.98 2.08 1.32
CA MET A 85 11.44 2.98 2.36
C MET A 85 12.12 4.36 2.36
N LYS A 86 13.39 4.46 1.91
CA LYS A 86 14.08 5.76 1.76
C LYS A 86 13.51 6.59 0.60
N SER A 87 12.87 5.93 -0.37
CA SER A 87 12.21 6.59 -1.49
C SER A 87 10.84 7.18 -1.13
N ALA A 88 10.33 6.85 0.06
CA ALA A 88 9.05 7.35 0.53
C ALA A 88 9.11 8.87 0.69
N LYS A 89 8.02 9.53 0.31
CA LYS A 89 7.90 10.99 0.38
C LYS A 89 6.46 11.40 0.68
N PRO A 90 6.23 12.57 1.29
CA PRO A 90 4.88 13.11 1.43
C PRO A 90 4.14 13.16 0.09
N TYR A 91 2.86 12.78 0.08
CA TYR A 91 2.02 12.77 -1.10
C TYR A 91 0.69 13.47 -0.81
N PHE A 92 0.53 14.66 -1.36
CA PHE A 92 -0.67 15.47 -1.14
C PHE A 92 -1.85 14.97 -1.98
N ILE A 93 -2.97 14.67 -1.30
CA ILE A 93 -4.27 14.37 -1.90
C ILE A 93 -5.31 15.39 -1.39
N PHE A 94 -5.57 15.38 -0.08
CA PHE A 94 -6.43 16.37 0.57
C PHE A 94 -5.73 16.93 1.82
N PRO A 95 -6.02 18.19 2.22
CA PRO A 95 -5.36 18.84 3.35
C PRO A 95 -5.45 18.06 4.68
N GLY A 96 -6.54 17.32 4.89
CA GLY A 96 -6.78 16.59 6.13
C GLY A 96 -5.99 15.30 6.31
N TYR A 97 -5.24 14.84 5.30
CA TYR A 97 -4.47 13.59 5.39
C TYR A 97 -2.96 13.83 5.32
N ALA A 98 -2.24 13.27 6.29
CA ALA A 98 -0.77 13.26 6.31
C ALA A 98 -0.23 11.99 5.64
N LEU A 99 -0.36 11.92 4.31
CA LEU A 99 0.03 10.75 3.53
C LEU A 99 1.48 10.82 3.05
N VAL A 100 2.10 9.65 3.00
CA VAL A 100 3.35 9.38 2.30
C VAL A 100 3.11 8.31 1.23
N CYS A 101 3.92 8.31 0.19
CA CYS A 101 3.85 7.33 -0.89
C CYS A 101 5.21 6.73 -1.20
N TYR A 102 5.23 5.48 -1.64
CA TYR A 102 6.40 4.82 -2.24
C TYR A 102 5.96 3.97 -3.45
N PRO A 103 6.82 3.78 -4.46
CA PRO A 103 6.48 2.99 -5.65
C PRO A 103 6.29 1.50 -5.29
N ASN A 104 5.47 0.79 -6.05
CA ASN A 104 5.15 -0.62 -5.77
C ASN A 104 5.48 -1.50 -6.99
N ARG A 105 6.32 -2.53 -6.79
CA ARG A 105 6.72 -3.52 -7.82
C ARG A 105 7.14 -2.85 -9.13
N ASP A 106 6.82 -3.45 -10.28
CA ASP A 106 7.17 -2.96 -11.60
C ASP A 106 6.00 -2.20 -12.24
N SER A 107 6.14 -0.88 -12.36
CA SER A 107 5.22 0.00 -13.09
C SER A 107 5.58 0.13 -14.57
N THR A 108 6.71 -0.40 -15.04
CA THR A 108 7.17 -0.18 -16.42
C THR A 108 6.29 -0.84 -17.46
N THR A 109 5.63 -1.94 -17.10
CA THR A 109 4.69 -2.70 -17.93
C THR A 109 3.38 -1.97 -18.23
N TYR A 110 3.07 -0.91 -17.47
CA TYR A 110 1.80 -0.19 -17.60
C TYR A 110 1.78 0.76 -18.81
N LYS A 111 2.94 1.03 -19.43
CA LYS A 111 2.96 1.71 -20.73
C LYS A 111 2.26 0.87 -21.79
N GLU A 112 2.60 -0.41 -21.86
CA GLU A 112 2.01 -1.35 -22.80
C GLU A 112 0.59 -1.70 -22.36
N LEU A 113 0.37 -1.99 -21.07
CA LEU A 113 -0.92 -2.45 -20.55
C LEU A 113 -2.04 -1.42 -20.74
N TYR A 114 -1.75 -0.14 -20.53
CA TYR A 114 -2.72 0.95 -20.73
C TYR A 114 -2.56 1.67 -22.07
N ASN A 115 -1.70 1.16 -22.96
CA ASN A 115 -1.44 1.77 -24.26
C ASN A 115 -1.08 3.26 -24.19
N ILE A 116 -0.18 3.63 -23.27
CA ILE A 116 0.36 4.99 -23.08
C ILE A 116 1.87 5.07 -23.39
N PRO A 117 2.33 4.68 -24.60
CA PRO A 117 3.75 4.71 -24.96
C PRO A 117 4.36 6.12 -24.85
N GLU A 118 3.54 7.15 -25.02
CA GLU A 118 3.89 8.57 -24.97
C GLU A 118 4.14 9.13 -23.56
N ALA A 119 3.80 8.36 -22.52
CA ALA A 119 4.01 8.77 -21.14
C ALA A 119 5.50 8.85 -20.78
N GLU A 120 5.92 9.96 -20.20
CA GLU A 120 7.28 10.15 -19.71
C GLU A 120 7.43 9.66 -18.27
N THR A 121 6.34 9.71 -17.51
CA THR A 121 6.28 9.25 -16.11
C THR A 121 5.12 8.28 -15.92
N VAL A 122 5.41 7.09 -15.38
CA VAL A 122 4.42 6.04 -15.10
C VAL A 122 4.79 5.39 -13.77
N ILE A 123 4.03 5.68 -12.71
CA ILE A 123 4.30 5.19 -11.36
C ILE A 123 3.01 4.68 -10.73
N ARG A 124 3.01 3.41 -10.33
CA ARG A 124 2.04 2.86 -9.37
C ARG A 124 2.72 2.73 -8.02
N GLY A 125 1.99 2.99 -6.95
CA GLY A 125 2.54 2.97 -5.62
C GLY A 125 1.52 2.83 -4.51
N THR A 126 2.03 2.78 -3.30
CA THR A 126 1.26 2.54 -2.10
C THR A 126 1.24 3.78 -1.22
N LEU A 127 0.10 4.07 -0.60
CA LEU A 127 -0.08 5.12 0.40
C LEU A 127 0.06 4.55 1.82
N ARG A 128 0.69 5.33 2.70
CA ARG A 128 0.75 5.14 4.16
C ARG A 128 0.60 6.48 4.86
N PHE A 129 0.36 6.47 6.17
CA PHE A 129 0.50 7.68 6.96
C PHE A 129 1.97 7.99 7.26
N GLN A 130 2.24 9.26 7.55
CA GLN A 130 3.55 9.75 8.01
C GLN A 130 4.12 8.88 9.14
N GLY A 131 5.45 8.74 9.19
CA GLY A 131 6.15 7.97 10.23
C GLY A 131 6.21 6.46 9.99
N PHE A 132 5.35 5.90 9.12
CA PHE A 132 5.38 4.47 8.76
C PHE A 132 6.70 4.07 8.08
N PRO A 133 7.19 4.76 7.01
CA PRO A 133 8.42 4.34 6.33
C PRO A 133 9.64 4.35 7.24
N GLU A 134 9.76 5.35 8.11
CA GLU A 134 10.87 5.51 9.05
C GLU A 134 10.88 4.37 10.09
N PHE A 135 9.72 4.02 10.63
CA PHE A 135 9.59 2.90 11.58
C PHE A 135 9.98 1.57 10.93
N VAL A 136 9.46 1.30 9.74
CA VAL A 136 9.77 0.09 8.97
C VAL A 136 11.25 0.04 8.58
N LYS A 137 11.84 1.17 8.21
CA LYS A 137 13.26 1.25 7.85
C LYS A 137 14.14 0.78 9.02
N VAL A 138 13.81 1.17 10.25
CA VAL A 138 14.57 0.69 11.42
C VAL A 138 14.42 -0.83 11.56
N LEU A 139 13.21 -1.39 11.44
CA LEU A 139 13.00 -2.85 11.44
C LEU A 139 13.81 -3.57 10.36
N VAL A 140 13.92 -2.99 9.15
CA VAL A 140 14.77 -3.51 8.07
C VAL A 140 16.24 -3.51 8.49
N ASP A 141 16.74 -2.38 9.00
CA ASP A 141 18.15 -2.22 9.35
C ASP A 141 18.58 -3.17 10.48
N ILE A 142 17.70 -3.43 11.46
CA ILE A 142 17.96 -4.39 12.55
C ILE A 142 17.63 -5.84 12.17
N GLY A 143 17.26 -6.10 10.92
CA GLY A 143 17.06 -7.44 10.35
C GLY A 143 15.71 -8.07 10.61
N PHE A 144 14.75 -7.39 11.23
CA PHE A 144 13.48 -7.97 11.65
C PHE A 144 12.51 -8.32 10.52
N LEU A 145 12.78 -7.91 9.28
CA LEU A 145 12.00 -8.32 8.10
C LEU A 145 12.59 -9.52 7.35
N LYS A 146 13.63 -10.15 7.90
CA LYS A 146 14.25 -11.38 7.36
C LYS A 146 13.35 -12.59 7.62
N ASP A 147 13.16 -13.41 6.59
CA ASP A 147 12.35 -14.62 6.62
C ASP A 147 13.19 -15.91 6.61
N GLU A 148 14.52 -15.78 6.65
CA GLU A 148 15.43 -16.89 6.85
C GLU A 148 15.25 -17.51 8.24
N GLU A 149 15.24 -18.85 8.31
CA GLU A 149 15.14 -19.56 9.58
C GLU A 149 16.24 -19.13 10.56
N ASN A 150 15.86 -18.99 11.83
CA ASN A 150 16.77 -18.67 12.91
C ASN A 150 16.29 -19.31 14.22
N ASP A 151 17.19 -20.05 14.87
CA ASP A 151 16.86 -20.85 16.06
C ASP A 151 16.33 -20.01 17.23
N LEU A 152 16.67 -18.72 17.31
CA LEU A 152 16.15 -17.80 18.33
C LEU A 152 14.63 -17.59 18.25
N PHE A 153 14.01 -17.93 17.12
CA PHE A 153 12.59 -17.74 16.84
C PHE A 153 11.80 -19.06 16.75
N LYS A 154 12.46 -20.21 17.00
CA LYS A 154 11.82 -21.54 16.97
C LYS A 154 11.15 -21.91 18.29
N GLU A 155 11.56 -21.30 19.39
CA GLU A 155 11.00 -21.52 20.73
C GLU A 155 10.49 -20.22 21.35
N SER A 156 9.59 -20.35 22.32
CA SER A 156 8.97 -19.21 22.99
C SER A 156 9.93 -18.67 24.06
N ALA A 157 10.34 -17.41 23.91
CA ALA A 157 11.28 -16.75 24.80
C ALA A 157 10.86 -15.30 25.06
N PRO A 158 11.32 -14.67 26.15
CA PRO A 158 11.11 -13.24 26.38
C PRO A 158 11.59 -12.37 25.21
N TRP A 159 10.77 -11.40 24.79
CA TRP A 159 11.05 -10.51 23.67
C TRP A 159 12.39 -9.77 23.83
N ASN A 160 12.67 -9.22 25.01
CA ASN A 160 13.92 -8.54 25.32
C ASN A 160 15.16 -9.43 25.11
N GLU A 161 15.11 -10.69 25.54
CA GLU A 161 16.19 -11.66 25.32
C GLU A 161 16.36 -12.00 23.85
N THR A 162 15.25 -12.27 23.14
CA THR A 162 15.27 -12.61 21.72
C THR A 162 15.84 -11.47 20.90
N VAL A 163 15.37 -10.24 21.13
CA VAL A 163 15.85 -9.04 20.44
C VAL A 163 17.33 -8.82 20.74
N ALA A 164 17.73 -8.81 22.02
CA ALA A 164 19.12 -8.58 22.40
C ALA A 164 20.08 -9.58 21.76
N LYS A 165 19.74 -10.88 21.79
CA LYS A 165 20.54 -11.93 21.14
C LYS A 165 20.58 -11.76 19.62
N TYR A 166 19.44 -11.45 18.99
CA TYR A 166 19.33 -11.35 17.54
C TYR A 166 20.11 -10.16 16.96
N ILE A 167 20.00 -8.99 17.60
CA ILE A 167 20.70 -7.78 17.13
C ILE A 167 22.13 -7.67 17.66
N GLY A 168 22.55 -8.56 18.57
CA GLY A 168 23.86 -8.53 19.22
C GLY A 168 24.04 -7.36 20.19
N ALA A 169 23.05 -7.11 21.05
CA ALA A 169 23.14 -6.15 22.15
C ALA A 169 23.97 -6.71 23.31
N ALA A 170 24.51 -5.83 24.16
CA ALA A 170 25.37 -6.22 25.27
C ALA A 170 24.64 -7.01 26.37
N SER A 171 23.35 -6.72 26.58
CA SER A 171 22.45 -7.48 27.47
C SER A 171 20.99 -7.33 27.01
N SER A 172 20.07 -7.99 27.71
CA SER A 172 18.62 -7.84 27.52
C SER A 172 18.03 -6.60 28.18
N SER A 173 18.85 -5.71 28.75
CA SER A 173 18.37 -4.44 29.28
C SER A 173 17.86 -3.52 28.17
N GLU A 174 16.78 -2.77 28.43
CA GLU A 174 16.23 -1.81 27.47
C GLU A 174 17.31 -0.81 26.99
N ALA A 175 18.18 -0.36 27.90
CA ALA A 175 19.26 0.57 27.58
C ALA A 175 20.26 0.01 26.55
N ASP A 176 20.71 -1.25 26.72
CA ASP A 176 21.67 -1.87 25.80
C ASP A 176 21.04 -2.21 24.45
N ILE A 177 19.77 -2.63 24.44
CA ILE A 177 19.01 -2.87 23.20
C ILE A 177 18.86 -1.55 22.44
N VAL A 178 18.43 -0.47 23.11
CA VAL A 178 18.29 0.87 22.51
C VAL A 178 19.62 1.39 21.97
N ALA A 179 20.71 1.22 22.72
CA ALA A 179 22.05 1.61 22.27
C ALA A 179 22.44 0.86 21.00
N LYS A 180 22.19 -0.45 20.95
CA LYS A 180 22.50 -1.27 19.79
C LYS A 180 21.66 -0.92 18.56
N ILE A 181 20.35 -0.71 18.73
CA ILE A 181 19.46 -0.23 17.65
C ILE A 181 19.98 1.11 17.12
N SER A 182 20.28 2.06 18.03
CA SER A 182 20.72 3.40 17.66
C SER A 182 22.05 3.42 16.88
N SER A 183 22.93 2.45 17.13
CA SER A 183 24.18 2.30 16.37
C SER A 183 24.01 1.61 15.00
N SER A 184 22.88 0.95 14.77
CA SER A 184 22.64 0.12 13.57
C SER A 184 21.82 0.83 12.49
N THR A 185 21.29 2.02 12.78
CA THR A 185 20.43 2.78 11.86
C THR A 185 20.75 4.28 11.90
N GLN A 186 20.18 5.02 10.96
CA GLN A 186 20.17 6.48 10.95
C GLN A 186 18.72 6.95 11.06
N PHE A 187 18.43 7.68 12.14
CA PHE A 187 17.15 8.34 12.35
C PHE A 187 17.12 9.69 11.64
N VAL A 188 15.92 10.14 11.27
CA VAL A 188 15.73 11.43 10.61
C VAL A 188 15.95 12.60 11.58
N SER A 189 15.60 12.40 12.85
CA SER A 189 15.81 13.36 13.95
C SER A 189 15.79 12.64 15.31
N GLU A 190 16.15 13.34 16.38
CA GLU A 190 16.01 12.76 17.74
C GLU A 190 14.54 12.56 18.14
N ASP A 191 13.62 13.44 17.72
CA ASP A 191 12.17 13.25 17.94
C ASP A 191 11.66 11.97 17.24
N ASP A 192 12.15 11.72 16.03
CA ASP A 192 11.81 10.52 15.27
C ASP A 192 12.35 9.24 15.92
N LYS A 193 13.57 9.32 16.45
CA LYS A 193 14.18 8.25 17.24
C LYS A 193 13.37 7.96 18.50
N GLU A 194 12.99 8.98 19.26
CA GLU A 194 12.16 8.81 20.46
C GLU A 194 10.83 8.14 20.13
N ARG A 195 10.14 8.62 19.09
CA ARG A 195 8.89 8.05 18.58
C ARG A 195 9.02 6.57 18.19
N ILE A 196 10.05 6.22 17.42
CA ILE A 196 10.25 4.83 16.96
C ILE A 196 10.58 3.90 18.13
N LEU A 197 11.47 4.32 19.04
CA LEU A 197 11.83 3.51 20.21
C LEU A 197 10.65 3.32 21.16
N ALA A 198 9.84 4.37 21.37
CA ALA A 198 8.59 4.27 22.11
C ALA A 198 7.61 3.28 21.45
N GLY A 199 7.55 3.26 20.11
CA GLY A 199 6.75 2.29 19.37
C GLY A 199 7.26 0.84 19.47
N PHE A 200 8.58 0.61 19.47
CA PHE A 200 9.14 -0.72 19.76
C PHE A 200 8.83 -1.18 21.18
N LYS A 201 8.83 -0.27 22.14
CA LYS A 201 8.37 -0.54 23.50
C LYS A 201 6.89 -0.88 23.56
N TRP A 202 6.03 -0.16 22.83
CA TRP A 202 4.60 -0.45 22.71
C TRP A 202 4.32 -1.84 22.12
N LEU A 203 5.13 -2.24 21.13
CA LEU A 203 5.12 -3.60 20.57
C LEU A 203 5.57 -4.67 21.56
N GLY A 204 6.17 -4.28 22.69
CA GLY A 204 6.66 -5.21 23.71
C GLY A 204 8.04 -5.78 23.41
N LEU A 205 8.77 -5.25 22.42
CA LEU A 205 10.08 -5.77 22.00
C LEU A 205 11.17 -5.68 23.08
N PHE A 206 10.96 -4.84 24.10
CA PHE A 206 11.86 -4.67 25.24
C PHE A 206 11.32 -5.30 26.54
N SER A 207 10.27 -6.13 26.45
CA SER A 207 9.58 -6.71 27.60
C SER A 207 9.87 -8.19 27.80
N ASP A 208 9.46 -8.72 28.95
CA ASP A 208 9.48 -10.15 29.26
C ASP A 208 8.30 -10.94 28.62
N THR A 209 7.47 -10.26 27.82
CA THR A 209 6.39 -10.92 27.07
C THR A 209 6.99 -11.95 26.14
N LYS A 210 6.40 -13.14 26.11
CA LYS A 210 6.93 -14.24 25.32
C LYS A 210 6.63 -14.05 23.84
N THR A 211 7.60 -14.39 23.00
CA THR A 211 7.42 -14.50 21.55
C THR A 211 6.43 -15.61 21.19
N THR A 212 5.68 -15.41 20.11
CA THR A 212 4.98 -16.49 19.41
C THR A 212 5.94 -17.13 18.42
N PRO A 213 6.37 -18.38 18.61
CA PRO A 213 7.42 -18.97 17.78
C PRO A 213 6.93 -19.21 16.35
N ARG A 214 7.64 -18.63 15.38
CA ARG A 214 7.36 -18.81 13.95
C ARG A 214 8.60 -19.14 13.12
N GLY A 215 9.73 -19.46 13.77
CA GLY A 215 10.95 -19.98 13.15
C GLY A 215 11.84 -18.94 12.47
N ASN A 216 11.35 -17.73 12.21
CA ASN A 216 12.13 -16.62 11.64
C ASN A 216 11.69 -15.27 12.25
N PRO A 217 12.52 -14.21 12.15
CA PRO A 217 12.22 -12.92 12.76
C PRO A 217 10.98 -12.24 12.17
N LEU A 218 10.80 -12.28 10.85
CA LEU A 218 9.66 -11.67 10.16
C LEU A 218 8.34 -12.21 10.69
N ASP A 219 8.17 -13.52 10.67
CA ASP A 219 6.90 -14.17 11.02
C ASP A 219 6.64 -14.10 12.53
N THR A 220 7.69 -14.08 13.35
CA THR A 220 7.55 -13.91 14.81
C THR A 220 7.11 -12.48 15.15
N LEU A 221 7.65 -11.48 14.46
CA LEU A 221 7.18 -10.10 14.55
C LEU A 221 5.74 -9.96 14.02
N CYS A 222 5.41 -10.61 12.89
CA CYS A 222 4.05 -10.63 12.34
C CYS A 222 3.03 -11.08 13.38
N ALA A 223 3.32 -12.15 14.13
CA ALA A 223 2.39 -12.64 15.16
C ALA A 223 2.09 -11.58 16.24
N THR A 224 3.11 -10.82 16.68
CA THR A 224 2.91 -9.74 17.65
C THR A 224 2.19 -8.53 17.05
N LEU A 225 2.46 -8.21 15.79
CA LEU A 225 1.77 -7.15 15.05
C LEU A 225 0.29 -7.50 14.83
N GLU A 226 0.00 -8.75 14.50
CA GLU A 226 -1.36 -9.30 14.37
C GLU A 226 -2.12 -9.30 15.69
N GLU A 227 -1.46 -9.46 16.83
CA GLU A 227 -2.10 -9.35 18.14
C GLU A 227 -2.44 -7.90 18.48
N LYS A 228 -1.51 -6.97 18.22
CA LYS A 228 -1.57 -5.60 18.74
C LYS A 228 -2.25 -4.59 17.81
N MET A 229 -2.30 -4.85 16.50
CA MET A 229 -2.72 -3.86 15.50
C MET A 229 -3.94 -4.35 14.69
N GLN A 230 -4.89 -4.97 15.38
CA GLN A 230 -6.20 -5.28 14.81
C GLN A 230 -7.11 -4.07 14.90
N TYR A 231 -8.15 -4.09 14.07
CA TYR A 231 -9.31 -3.23 14.28
C TYR A 231 -10.08 -3.70 15.51
N GLU A 232 -10.41 -2.76 16.38
CA GLU A 232 -11.23 -2.96 17.58
C GLU A 232 -12.70 -2.65 17.28
N GLU A 233 -13.58 -2.94 18.24
CA GLU A 233 -15.00 -2.66 18.11
C GLU A 233 -15.24 -1.15 17.99
N GLY A 234 -15.98 -0.74 16.95
CA GLY A 234 -16.32 0.66 16.70
C GLY A 234 -15.37 1.41 15.76
N GLU A 235 -14.19 0.86 15.50
CA GLU A 235 -13.20 1.47 14.61
C GLU A 235 -13.53 1.28 13.13
N ARG A 236 -12.90 2.11 12.29
CA ARG A 236 -13.13 2.14 10.84
C ARG A 236 -11.82 2.02 10.07
N ASP A 237 -11.86 1.27 8.98
CA ASP A 237 -10.82 1.36 7.95
C ASP A 237 -11.17 2.45 6.92
N LEU A 238 -10.20 2.72 6.08
CA LEU A 238 -10.19 3.78 5.08
C LEU A 238 -9.47 3.27 3.83
N VAL A 239 -10.13 3.39 2.68
CA VAL A 239 -9.49 3.25 1.37
C VAL A 239 -9.32 4.63 0.75
N ILE A 240 -8.09 4.95 0.35
CA ILE A 240 -7.79 6.08 -0.52
C ILE A 240 -7.14 5.55 -1.79
N LEU A 241 -7.73 5.87 -2.94
CA LEU A 241 -7.16 5.61 -4.26
C LEU A 241 -7.20 6.92 -5.06
N GLN A 242 -6.06 7.34 -5.60
CA GLN A 242 -6.02 8.47 -6.53
C GLN A 242 -5.16 8.13 -7.76
N HIS A 243 -5.75 8.35 -8.93
CA HIS A 243 -5.00 8.56 -10.16
C HIS A 243 -4.73 10.04 -10.38
N LYS A 244 -3.57 10.36 -10.96
CA LYS A 244 -3.20 11.69 -11.41
C LYS A 244 -2.58 11.60 -12.80
N PHE A 245 -3.20 12.31 -13.74
CA PHE A 245 -2.86 12.32 -15.15
C PHE A 245 -2.30 13.70 -15.51
N GLY A 246 -1.09 13.74 -16.06
CA GLY A 246 -0.59 14.91 -16.78
C GLY A 246 -0.95 14.75 -18.26
N ILE A 247 -1.77 15.65 -18.78
CA ILE A 247 -2.36 15.57 -20.12
C ILE A 247 -1.80 16.69 -20.98
N GLU A 248 -1.42 16.38 -22.22
CA GLU A 248 -1.12 17.34 -23.29
C GLU A 248 -2.18 17.18 -24.38
N TRP A 249 -2.93 18.24 -24.64
CA TRP A 249 -3.98 18.26 -25.66
C TRP A 249 -3.39 18.50 -27.07
N ALA A 250 -4.20 18.23 -28.10
CA ALA A 250 -3.79 18.37 -29.50
C ALA A 250 -3.37 19.79 -29.89
N ASP A 251 -3.89 20.82 -29.20
CA ASP A 251 -3.51 22.21 -29.38
C ASP A 251 -2.25 22.63 -28.61
N GLY A 252 -1.64 21.68 -27.87
CA GLY A 252 -0.44 21.87 -27.05
C GLY A 252 -0.71 22.40 -25.64
N THR A 253 -1.97 22.68 -25.29
CA THR A 253 -2.32 23.04 -23.90
C THR A 253 -2.16 21.83 -22.98
N THR A 254 -1.88 22.09 -21.71
CA THR A 254 -1.69 21.02 -20.71
C THR A 254 -2.66 21.17 -19.55
N GLU A 255 -3.09 20.05 -18.99
CA GLU A 255 -3.87 20.02 -17.76
C GLU A 255 -3.40 18.89 -16.84
N THR A 256 -3.74 19.01 -15.57
CA THR A 256 -3.64 17.89 -14.62
C THR A 256 -5.04 17.45 -14.22
N ARG A 257 -5.33 16.16 -14.42
CA ARG A 257 -6.59 15.56 -13.97
C ARG A 257 -6.32 14.59 -12.83
N THR A 258 -7.22 14.57 -11.86
CA THR A 258 -7.24 13.56 -10.79
C THR A 258 -8.52 12.74 -10.86
N SER A 259 -8.44 11.48 -10.47
CA SER A 259 -9.60 10.60 -10.26
C SER A 259 -9.42 10.01 -8.87
N THR A 260 -10.31 10.33 -7.92
CA THR A 260 -10.09 10.06 -6.49
C THR A 260 -11.27 9.32 -5.85
N LEU A 261 -10.99 8.24 -5.14
CA LEU A 261 -11.90 7.50 -4.27
C LEU A 261 -11.41 7.62 -2.83
N VAL A 262 -12.32 8.01 -1.94
CA VAL A 262 -12.15 7.95 -0.49
C VAL A 262 -13.39 7.26 0.07
N ASP A 263 -13.23 6.09 0.68
CA ASP A 263 -14.32 5.31 1.25
C ASP A 263 -13.92 4.84 2.65
N TYR A 264 -14.87 4.92 3.58
CA TYR A 264 -14.68 4.55 4.99
C TYR A 264 -15.50 3.30 5.30
N GLY A 265 -14.93 2.41 6.11
CA GLY A 265 -15.64 1.28 6.66
C GLY A 265 -16.81 1.70 7.55
N VAL A 266 -17.77 0.80 7.69
CA VAL A 266 -18.94 1.01 8.55
C VAL A 266 -18.81 0.09 9.77
N PRO A 267 -18.73 0.62 11.01
CA PRO A 267 -18.73 -0.20 12.21
C PRO A 267 -19.96 -1.12 12.26
N GLY A 268 -19.75 -2.41 12.53
CA GLY A 268 -20.81 -3.43 12.49
C GLY A 268 -21.30 -3.81 11.08
N GLY A 269 -20.74 -3.20 10.03
CA GLY A 269 -20.97 -3.51 8.62
C GLY A 269 -19.72 -4.04 7.93
N TYR A 270 -19.59 -3.76 6.63
CA TYR A 270 -18.38 -4.08 5.88
C TYR A 270 -17.31 -3.01 6.05
N SER A 271 -16.05 -3.43 6.16
CA SER A 271 -14.90 -2.55 5.99
C SER A 271 -14.84 -2.02 4.55
N SER A 272 -14.26 -0.84 4.35
CA SER A 272 -14.05 -0.26 3.04
C SER A 272 -13.21 -1.20 2.15
N MET A 273 -12.17 -1.81 2.72
CA MET A 273 -11.36 -2.81 2.03
C MET A 273 -12.19 -4.01 1.57
N ALA A 274 -13.01 -4.60 2.45
CA ALA A 274 -13.85 -5.74 2.08
C ALA A 274 -14.88 -5.36 1.02
N LYS A 275 -15.51 -4.18 1.14
CA LYS A 275 -16.48 -3.65 0.19
C LYS A 275 -15.84 -3.42 -1.19
N THR A 276 -14.74 -2.68 -1.24
CA THR A 276 -14.09 -2.28 -2.49
C THR A 276 -13.34 -3.40 -3.20
N VAL A 277 -13.05 -4.52 -2.51
CA VAL A 277 -12.55 -5.75 -3.15
C VAL A 277 -13.67 -6.70 -3.53
N GLY A 278 -14.60 -6.96 -2.61
CA GLY A 278 -15.63 -7.99 -2.76
C GLY A 278 -16.75 -7.59 -3.72
N VAL A 279 -17.19 -6.33 -3.71
CA VAL A 279 -18.30 -5.87 -4.56
C VAL A 279 -17.92 -5.88 -6.05
N PRO A 280 -16.77 -5.35 -6.50
CA PRO A 280 -16.37 -5.48 -7.91
C PRO A 280 -16.26 -6.93 -8.38
N CYS A 281 -15.74 -7.82 -7.53
CA CYS A 281 -15.70 -9.25 -7.79
C CYS A 281 -17.10 -9.85 -7.97
N ALA A 282 -18.04 -9.50 -7.09
CA ALA A 282 -19.43 -9.96 -7.17
C ALA A 282 -20.13 -9.45 -8.44
N VAL A 283 -19.99 -8.16 -8.76
CA VAL A 283 -20.57 -7.55 -9.96
C VAL A 283 -20.03 -8.21 -11.23
N ALA A 284 -18.71 -8.39 -11.35
CA ALA A 284 -18.12 -9.06 -12.49
C ALA A 284 -18.60 -10.52 -12.62
N SER A 285 -18.69 -11.24 -11.50
CA SER A 285 -19.19 -12.62 -11.47
C SER A 285 -20.64 -12.72 -11.96
N GLN A 286 -21.53 -11.83 -11.49
CA GLN A 286 -22.92 -11.79 -11.93
C GLN A 286 -23.04 -11.51 -13.43
N ARG A 287 -22.28 -10.55 -13.96
CA ARG A 287 -22.30 -10.23 -15.39
C ARG A 287 -21.76 -11.35 -16.27
N ILE A 288 -20.75 -12.09 -15.80
CA ILE A 288 -20.25 -13.29 -16.51
C ILE A 288 -21.33 -14.37 -16.55
N LEU A 289 -22.00 -14.63 -15.43
CA LEU A 289 -23.08 -15.63 -15.36
C LEU A 289 -24.29 -15.24 -16.23
N ALA A 290 -24.55 -13.95 -16.40
CA ALA A 290 -25.59 -13.43 -17.29
C ALA A 290 -25.18 -13.47 -18.78
N GLY A 291 -23.92 -13.77 -19.11
CA GLY A 291 -23.40 -13.73 -20.48
C GLY A 291 -23.22 -12.30 -21.02
N GLU A 292 -23.10 -11.31 -20.14
CA GLU A 292 -23.10 -9.89 -20.49
C GLU A 292 -21.72 -9.23 -20.47
N LEU A 293 -20.68 -9.92 -19.97
CA LEU A 293 -19.35 -9.33 -19.81
C LEU A 293 -18.33 -9.79 -20.87
N VAL A 294 -18.27 -11.10 -21.13
CA VAL A 294 -17.38 -11.69 -22.13
C VAL A 294 -18.13 -12.81 -22.87
N SER A 295 -18.02 -12.83 -24.20
CA SER A 295 -18.69 -13.82 -25.04
C SER A 295 -17.84 -15.07 -25.31
N GLU A 296 -16.52 -14.92 -25.29
CA GLU A 296 -15.57 -16.00 -25.60
C GLU A 296 -14.83 -16.48 -24.33
N PRO A 297 -14.48 -17.77 -24.24
CA PRO A 297 -13.60 -18.26 -23.18
C PRO A 297 -12.19 -17.64 -23.27
N GLY A 298 -11.60 -17.28 -22.12
CA GLY A 298 -10.26 -16.70 -22.10
C GLY A 298 -9.81 -16.20 -20.73
N LEU A 299 -8.57 -15.70 -20.68
CA LEU A 299 -7.99 -15.07 -19.49
C LEU A 299 -8.13 -13.53 -19.61
N TYR A 300 -9.13 -12.99 -18.94
CA TYR A 300 -9.48 -11.57 -19.01
C TYR A 300 -9.06 -10.78 -17.76
N ALA A 301 -8.83 -9.48 -17.95
CA ALA A 301 -8.63 -8.44 -16.95
C ALA A 301 -9.34 -7.14 -17.43
N PRO A 302 -9.66 -6.18 -16.55
CA PRO A 302 -10.44 -4.98 -16.91
C PRO A 302 -9.63 -3.93 -17.69
N MET A 303 -9.29 -4.24 -18.94
CA MET A 303 -8.36 -3.46 -19.76
C MET A 303 -9.01 -2.69 -20.92
N THR A 304 -10.33 -2.80 -21.10
CA THR A 304 -11.04 -2.10 -22.19
C THR A 304 -12.36 -1.49 -21.73
N PRO A 305 -12.83 -0.40 -22.36
CA PRO A 305 -14.12 0.21 -22.03
C PRO A 305 -15.30 -0.77 -22.09
N GLU A 306 -15.30 -1.73 -23.02
CA GLU A 306 -16.37 -2.72 -23.17
C GLU A 306 -16.55 -3.60 -21.94
N ILE A 307 -15.45 -3.96 -21.26
CA ILE A 307 -15.49 -4.68 -19.99
C ILE A 307 -15.75 -3.71 -18.83
N ASN A 308 -15.14 -2.53 -18.87
CA ASN A 308 -15.04 -1.64 -17.71
C ASN A 308 -16.31 -0.82 -17.47
N ASP A 309 -16.92 -0.27 -18.51
CA ASP A 309 -18.09 0.61 -18.45
C ASP A 309 -19.30 -0.03 -17.75
N PRO A 310 -19.73 -1.26 -18.09
CA PRO A 310 -20.86 -1.89 -17.41
C PRO A 310 -20.57 -2.18 -15.93
N ILE A 311 -19.32 -2.49 -15.58
CA ILE A 311 -18.91 -2.70 -14.18
C ILE A 311 -18.93 -1.36 -13.43
N MET A 312 -18.28 -0.32 -13.96
CA MET A 312 -18.26 1.01 -13.35
C MET A 312 -19.66 1.56 -13.14
N LYS A 313 -20.56 1.38 -14.11
CA LYS A 313 -21.95 1.82 -14.01
C LYS A 313 -22.66 1.15 -12.83
N THR A 314 -22.59 -0.19 -12.72
CA THR A 314 -23.22 -0.91 -11.59
C THR A 314 -22.59 -0.53 -10.25
N LEU A 315 -21.26 -0.45 -10.17
CA LEU A 315 -20.55 -0.05 -8.95
C LEU A 315 -20.98 1.35 -8.47
N LYS A 316 -21.11 2.30 -9.40
CA LYS A 316 -21.55 3.66 -9.10
C LYS A 316 -23.02 3.71 -8.70
N ASP A 317 -23.91 3.16 -9.51
CA ASP A 317 -25.36 3.35 -9.38
C ASP A 317 -25.96 2.57 -8.21
N GLU A 318 -25.44 1.37 -7.94
CA GLU A 318 -26.02 0.47 -6.93
C GLU A 318 -25.24 0.47 -5.61
N TYR A 319 -23.93 0.73 -5.65
CA TYR A 319 -23.05 0.59 -4.47
C TYR A 319 -22.35 1.88 -4.06
N ASN A 320 -22.54 2.98 -4.80
CA ASN A 320 -21.89 4.26 -4.58
C ASN A 320 -20.35 4.13 -4.53
N ILE A 321 -19.78 3.26 -5.38
CA ILE A 321 -18.34 3.06 -5.54
C ILE A 321 -17.91 3.68 -6.87
N TYR A 322 -17.29 4.85 -6.80
CA TYR A 322 -16.76 5.55 -7.97
C TYR A 322 -15.63 6.50 -7.60
N LEU A 323 -14.79 6.85 -8.58
CA LEU A 323 -13.78 7.88 -8.40
C LEU A 323 -14.33 9.22 -8.92
N VAL A 324 -14.12 10.27 -8.14
CA VAL A 324 -14.47 11.65 -8.52
C VAL A 324 -13.36 12.22 -9.39
N GLU A 325 -13.69 12.59 -10.62
CA GLU A 325 -12.76 13.23 -11.55
C GLU A 325 -12.74 14.75 -11.38
N LYS A 326 -11.55 15.36 -11.38
CA LYS A 326 -11.35 16.80 -11.27
C LYS A 326 -10.11 17.27 -12.02
N THR A 327 -10.24 18.33 -12.81
CA THR A 327 -9.11 19.09 -13.37
C THR A 327 -8.60 20.10 -12.35
N LEU A 328 -7.27 20.18 -12.16
CA LEU A 328 -6.61 21.04 -11.17
C LEU A 328 -6.21 22.40 -11.73
#